data_AF-A0A7X6ICM3-F1
#
_entry.id   AF-A0A7X6ICM3-F1
#
_cell.length_a   1.000
_cell.length_b   1.000
_cell.length_c   1.000
_cell.angle_alpha   90.00
_cell.angle_beta   90.00
_cell.angle_gamma   90.00
#
_symmetry.space_group_name_H-M   'P 1'
#
loop_
_entity.id
_entity.type
_entity.pdbx_description
1 polymer ?
#
loop_
_entity_poly.entity_id
_entity_poly.type
_entity_poly.pdbx_seq_one_letter_code
_entity_poly.pdbx_strand_id
1 'polypeptide(L)'
;MMGFTVAILLMPYPAQAVDRLYYFFSFSMPEESIQAAFSDGEKIGLVAVLRGLPEGSPKESLLRLKQLIGGRKVEVLIDPLLFRLYDITEVPALVYAEGVNPSCEHCEPVPRYWKRVGDIPLVAGLENLARSAPSVDRYLKKLREGFFTK
;
A
#
# COMPACT_ATOMS: atom_id res chain seq x y z
N MET A 1 49.33 22.07 8.46
CA MET A 1 48.26 22.38 7.50
C MET A 1 47.69 21.08 6.98
N MET A 2 46.44 20.76 7.30
CA MET A 2 45.64 19.79 6.53
C MET A 2 44.17 20.12 6.81
N GLY A 3 43.60 20.95 5.94
CA GLY A 3 42.21 21.34 6.02
C GLY A 3 41.32 20.17 5.58
N PHE A 4 40.50 19.67 6.50
CA PHE A 4 39.34 18.86 6.15
C PHE A 4 38.21 19.83 5.78
N THR A 5 38.07 20.10 4.48
CA THR A 5 36.87 20.75 3.95
C THR A 5 35.75 19.71 3.95
N VAL A 6 34.88 19.77 4.96
CA VAL A 6 33.59 19.08 4.94
C VAL A 6 32.71 19.83 3.94
N ALA A 7 32.66 19.35 2.70
CA ALA A 7 31.65 19.77 1.75
C ALA A 7 30.29 19.24 2.24
N ILE A 8 29.57 20.05 3.01
CA ILE A 8 28.15 19.86 3.27
C ILE A 8 27.44 20.10 1.94
N LEU A 9 27.29 19.01 1.18
CA LEU A 9 26.51 19.00 -0.04
C LEU A 9 25.03 18.99 0.37
N LEU A 10 24.41 20.17 0.34
CA LEU A 10 22.96 20.34 0.31
C LEU A 10 22.41 19.80 -1.02
N MET A 11 22.48 18.48 -1.23
CA MET A 11 21.67 17.84 -2.26
C MET A 11 20.42 17.30 -1.57
N PRO A 12 19.20 17.73 -1.96
CA PRO A 12 18.03 16.92 -1.69
C PRO A 12 18.26 15.61 -2.43
N TYR A 13 18.69 14.57 -1.72
CA TYR A 13 18.69 13.22 -2.27
C TYR A 13 17.23 13.00 -2.67
N PRO A 14 16.89 12.83 -3.97
CA PRO A 14 15.53 12.45 -4.31
C PRO A 14 15.28 11.18 -3.50
N ALA A 15 14.31 11.23 -2.60
CA ALA A 15 13.96 10.08 -1.79
C ALA A 15 13.75 8.93 -2.78
N GLN A 16 14.62 7.92 -2.67
CA GLN A 16 14.81 6.95 -3.75
C GLN A 16 13.46 6.34 -4.10
N ALA A 17 13.08 6.37 -5.37
CA ALA A 17 11.76 5.91 -5.79
C ALA A 17 11.55 4.46 -5.33
N VAL A 18 10.40 4.19 -4.73
CA VAL A 18 10.08 2.89 -4.14
C VAL A 18 8.90 2.27 -4.84
N ASP A 19 8.93 0.96 -4.99
CA ASP A 19 7.75 0.25 -5.44
C ASP A 19 6.74 0.13 -4.29
N ARG A 20 5.46 0.30 -4.61
CA ARG A 20 4.38 0.25 -3.63
C ARG A 20 3.35 -0.80 -4.02
N LEU A 21 2.83 -1.48 -3.01
CA LEU A 21 1.69 -2.37 -3.12
C LEU A 21 0.54 -1.78 -2.29
N TYR A 22 -0.49 -1.32 -2.98
CA TYR A 22 -1.64 -0.66 -2.38
C TYR A 22 -2.85 -1.59 -2.33
N TYR A 23 -3.58 -1.54 -1.23
CA TYR A 23 -4.89 -2.17 -1.07
C TYR A 23 -5.96 -1.13 -0.80
N PHE A 24 -6.78 -0.86 -1.80
CA PHE A 24 -7.89 0.06 -1.73
C PHE A 24 -9.09 -0.63 -1.09
N PHE A 25 -9.64 -0.05 -0.03
CA PHE A 25 -10.75 -0.64 0.72
C PHE A 25 -11.78 0.40 1.19
N SER A 26 -12.90 -0.09 1.72
CA SER A 26 -13.98 0.71 2.31
C SER A 26 -14.56 0.00 3.53
N PHE A 27 -15.12 0.77 4.47
CA PHE A 27 -15.87 0.24 5.62
C PHE A 27 -17.17 -0.50 5.26
N SER A 28 -17.61 -0.42 4.00
CA SER A 28 -18.73 -1.19 3.47
C SER A 28 -18.36 -2.64 3.13
N MET A 29 -17.07 -2.97 3.09
CA MET A 29 -16.62 -4.35 2.90
C MET A 29 -16.81 -5.18 4.17
N PRO A 30 -16.91 -6.52 4.05
CA PRO A 30 -16.87 -7.42 5.21
C PRO A 30 -15.63 -7.16 6.06
N GLU A 31 -15.80 -7.09 7.37
CA GLU A 31 -14.73 -6.81 8.30
C GLU A 31 -13.66 -7.91 8.24
N GLU A 32 -14.07 -9.16 8.10
CA GLU A 32 -13.20 -10.33 7.95
C GLU A 32 -12.27 -10.21 6.73
N SER A 33 -12.79 -9.70 5.60
CA SER A 33 -11.99 -9.48 4.39
C SER A 33 -10.92 -8.40 4.61
N ILE A 34 -11.27 -7.30 5.29
CA ILE A 34 -10.31 -6.23 5.63
C ILE A 34 -9.24 -6.77 6.59
N GLN A 35 -9.66 -7.50 7.62
CA GLN A 35 -8.75 -8.08 8.61
C GLN A 35 -7.80 -9.11 7.98
N ALA A 36 -8.28 -9.96 7.08
CA ALA A 36 -7.44 -10.89 6.34
C ALA A 36 -6.38 -10.16 5.50
N ALA A 37 -6.81 -9.15 4.73
CA ALA A 37 -5.89 -8.32 3.93
C ALA A 37 -4.84 -7.61 4.79
N PHE A 38 -5.20 -7.10 5.98
CA PHE A 38 -4.25 -6.45 6.88
C PHE A 38 -3.28 -7.44 7.52
N SER A 39 -3.75 -8.65 7.86
CA SER A 39 -2.90 -9.69 8.43
C SER A 39 -1.82 -10.15 7.44
N ASP A 40 -2.15 -10.27 6.16
CA ASP A 40 -1.15 -10.62 5.16
C ASP A 40 -0.34 -9.39 4.72
N GLY A 41 -0.98 -8.23 4.65
CA GLY A 41 -0.38 -6.96 4.29
C GLY A 41 0.77 -6.53 5.21
N GLU A 42 0.65 -6.79 6.52
CA GLU A 42 1.71 -6.54 7.51
C GLU A 42 3.01 -7.25 7.16
N LYS A 43 2.94 -8.51 6.68
CA LYS A 43 4.11 -9.32 6.35
C LYS A 43 4.88 -8.80 5.14
N ILE A 44 4.19 -8.05 4.27
CA ILE A 44 4.69 -7.65 2.96
C ILE A 44 4.86 -6.14 2.79
N GLY A 45 4.51 -5.34 3.79
CA GLY A 45 4.58 -3.89 3.73
C GLY A 45 3.56 -3.29 2.76
N LEU A 46 2.35 -3.86 2.74
CA LEU A 46 1.23 -3.34 1.94
C LEU A 46 0.68 -2.06 2.58
N VAL A 47 0.37 -1.09 1.73
CA VAL A 47 -0.22 0.20 2.13
C VAL A 47 -1.72 0.13 1.89
N ALA A 48 -2.52 0.18 2.94
CA ALA A 48 -3.97 0.20 2.81
C ALA A 48 -4.46 1.62 2.54
N VAL A 49 -5.39 1.79 1.59
CA VAL A 49 -5.85 3.12 1.15
C VAL A 49 -7.37 3.21 1.32
N LEU A 50 -7.81 4.15 2.14
CA LEU A 50 -9.19 4.59 2.27
C LEU A 50 -9.42 5.84 1.43
N ARG A 51 -10.57 5.92 0.75
CA ARG A 51 -10.92 7.12 -0.03
C ARG A 51 -11.17 8.32 0.89
N GLY A 52 -11.75 8.06 2.05
CA GLY A 52 -12.19 9.04 3.01
C GLY A 52 -12.78 8.35 4.23
N LEU A 53 -13.12 9.15 5.24
CA LEU A 53 -13.93 8.67 6.36
C LEU A 53 -15.41 8.74 5.95
N PRO A 54 -16.24 7.74 6.31
CA PRO A 54 -17.69 7.78 6.06
C PRO A 54 -18.35 9.03 6.62
N GLU A 55 -19.50 9.41 6.05
CA GLU A 55 -20.34 10.48 6.58
C GLU A 55 -20.77 10.16 8.02
N GLY A 56 -20.51 11.08 8.95
CA GLY A 56 -20.70 10.88 10.39
C GLY A 56 -19.59 11.53 11.21
N SER A 57 -19.37 11.03 12.44
CA SER A 57 -18.30 11.51 13.33
C SER A 57 -16.93 11.00 12.87
N PRO A 58 -15.99 11.88 12.45
CA PRO A 58 -14.64 11.46 12.07
C PRO A 58 -13.93 10.66 13.16
N LYS A 59 -14.25 10.94 14.43
CA LYS A 59 -13.73 10.23 15.59
C LYS A 59 -14.16 8.76 15.62
N GLU A 60 -15.43 8.46 15.30
CA GLU A 60 -15.94 7.08 15.28
C GLU A 60 -15.29 6.28 14.14
N SER A 61 -15.18 6.90 12.96
CA SER A 61 -14.52 6.28 11.80
C SER A 61 -13.05 5.98 12.08
N LEU A 62 -12.34 6.88 12.76
CA LEU A 62 -10.95 6.64 13.20
C LEU A 62 -10.86 5.55 14.29
N LEU A 63 -11.81 5.48 15.22
CA LEU A 63 -11.85 4.42 16.23
C LEU A 63 -12.10 3.06 15.57
N ARG A 64 -13.03 2.97 14.63
CA ARG A 64 -13.30 1.76 13.85
C ARG A 64 -12.07 1.36 13.03
N LEU A 65 -11.40 2.31 12.38
CA LEU A 65 -10.14 2.04 11.69
C LEU A 65 -9.08 1.49 12.64
N LYS A 66 -8.93 2.09 13.82
CA LYS A 66 -7.97 1.62 14.84
C LYS A 66 -8.30 0.20 15.31
N GLN A 67 -9.58 -0.14 15.48
CA GLN A 67 -10.02 -1.50 15.81
C GLN A 67 -9.69 -2.49 14.68
N LEU A 68 -9.96 -2.10 13.42
CA LEU A 68 -9.62 -2.90 12.24
C LEU A 68 -8.11 -3.11 12.09
N ILE A 69 -7.27 -2.09 12.33
CA ILE A 69 -5.82 -2.27 12.33
C ILE A 69 -5.39 -3.16 13.50
N GLY A 70 -5.95 -2.93 14.68
CA GLY A 70 -5.59 -3.63 15.90
C GLY A 70 -4.13 -3.35 16.28
N GLY A 71 -3.38 -4.41 16.61
CA GLY A 71 -1.95 -4.33 16.92
C GLY A 71 -1.01 -4.48 15.71
N ARG A 72 -1.55 -4.57 14.49
CA ARG A 72 -0.77 -4.84 13.27
C ARG A 72 -0.02 -3.61 12.78
N LYS A 73 1.16 -3.82 12.21
CA LYS A 73 1.97 -2.79 11.55
C LYS A 73 1.60 -2.65 10.07
N VAL A 74 0.42 -2.10 9.81
CA VAL A 74 -0.05 -1.78 8.46
C VAL A 74 -0.10 -0.28 8.28
N GLU A 75 0.53 0.23 7.23
CA GLU A 75 0.42 1.63 6.83
C GLU A 75 -0.97 1.87 6.25
N VAL A 76 -1.69 2.89 6.75
CA VAL A 76 -3.00 3.27 6.23
C VAL A 76 -3.00 4.73 5.80
N LEU A 77 -3.36 4.97 4.55
CA LEU A 77 -3.55 6.28 3.97
C LEU A 77 -5.05 6.57 3.79
N ILE A 78 -5.46 7.78 4.14
CA ILE A 78 -6.79 8.32 3.78
C ILE A 78 -6.54 9.30 2.64
N ASP A 79 -6.64 8.82 1.41
CA ASP A 79 -6.19 9.55 0.24
C ASP A 79 -7.13 9.33 -0.97
N PRO A 80 -8.07 10.26 -1.23
CA PRO A 80 -8.91 10.20 -2.41
C PRO A 80 -8.16 10.48 -3.73
N LEU A 81 -6.96 11.06 -3.68
CA LEU A 81 -6.13 11.31 -4.87
C LEU A 81 -5.53 10.01 -5.39
N LEU A 82 -5.10 9.10 -4.52
CA LEU A 82 -4.64 7.76 -4.95
C LEU A 82 -5.76 6.96 -5.65
N PHE A 83 -7.01 7.08 -5.19
CA PHE A 83 -8.16 6.48 -5.88
C PHE A 83 -8.32 7.03 -7.30
N ARG A 84 -8.12 8.35 -7.49
CA ARG A 84 -8.18 8.98 -8.82
C ARG A 84 -6.98 8.61 -9.68
N LEU A 85 -5.78 8.61 -9.11
CA LEU A 85 -4.52 8.32 -9.79
C LEU A 85 -4.53 6.94 -10.47
N TYR A 86 -5.04 5.92 -9.76
CA TYR A 86 -5.11 4.55 -10.26
C TYR A 86 -6.48 4.15 -10.82
N ASP A 87 -7.39 5.11 -10.97
CA ASP A 87 -8.74 4.91 -11.51
C ASP A 87 -9.50 3.78 -10.77
N ILE A 88 -9.61 3.92 -9.44
CA ILE A 88 -10.27 2.97 -8.56
C ILE A 88 -11.69 3.44 -8.27
N THR A 89 -12.65 2.88 -9.01
CA THR A 89 -14.08 3.21 -8.87
C THR A 89 -14.80 2.30 -7.89
N GLU A 90 -14.32 1.07 -7.71
CA GLU A 90 -14.87 0.03 -6.84
C GLU A 90 -13.78 -0.61 -5.96
N VAL A 91 -14.19 -1.21 -4.84
CA VAL A 91 -13.30 -1.84 -3.85
C VAL A 91 -13.83 -3.23 -3.44
N PRO A 92 -12.95 -4.17 -3.03
CA PRO A 92 -11.50 -4.02 -2.90
C PRO A 92 -10.76 -3.92 -4.23
N ALA A 93 -9.61 -3.26 -4.22
CA ALA A 93 -8.67 -3.27 -5.34
C ALA A 93 -7.23 -3.33 -4.87
N LEU A 94 -6.40 -4.09 -5.57
CA LEU A 94 -4.98 -4.23 -5.37
C LEU A 94 -4.24 -3.51 -6.49
N VAL A 95 -3.28 -2.65 -6.17
CA VAL A 95 -2.43 -1.96 -7.14
C VAL A 95 -0.98 -2.20 -6.81
N TYR A 96 -0.20 -2.62 -7.80
CA TYR A 96 1.26 -2.62 -7.73
C TYR A 96 1.80 -1.49 -8.60
N ALA A 97 2.57 -0.57 -8.02
CA ALA A 97 3.15 0.57 -8.71
C ALA A 97 4.68 0.59 -8.54
N GLU A 98 5.41 0.82 -9.62
CA GLU A 98 6.87 0.87 -9.63
C GLU A 98 7.38 2.31 -9.62
N GLY A 99 8.44 2.56 -8.84
CA GLY A 99 9.09 3.86 -8.80
C GLY A 99 8.22 5.00 -8.27
N VAL A 100 7.39 4.73 -7.25
CA VAL A 100 6.62 5.77 -6.56
C VAL A 100 7.57 6.72 -5.84
N ASN A 101 7.34 8.02 -5.98
CA ASN A 101 8.05 9.04 -5.20
C ASN A 101 7.51 9.04 -3.76
N PRO A 102 8.29 8.62 -2.76
CA PRO A 102 7.79 8.55 -1.38
C PRO A 102 7.50 9.93 -0.77
N SER A 103 8.02 11.02 -1.35
CA SER A 103 7.68 12.38 -0.93
C SER A 103 6.32 12.85 -1.47
N CYS A 104 5.77 12.17 -2.47
CA CYS A 104 4.44 12.45 -3.02
C CYS A 104 3.90 11.25 -3.81
N GLU A 105 2.99 10.48 -3.19
CA GLU A 105 2.48 9.24 -3.78
C GLU A 105 1.44 9.43 -4.88
N HIS A 106 0.83 10.62 -4.93
CA HIS A 106 -0.21 10.97 -5.90
C HIS A 106 0.23 12.09 -6.88
N CYS A 107 1.53 12.25 -7.07
CA CYS A 107 2.10 13.23 -8.01
C CYS A 107 2.22 12.67 -9.42
N GLU A 108 2.25 13.57 -10.41
CA GLU A 108 2.65 13.22 -11.76
C GLU A 108 4.18 13.13 -11.92
N PRO A 109 4.68 12.31 -12.86
CA PRO A 109 3.92 11.41 -13.73
C PRO A 109 3.38 10.20 -12.95
N VAL A 110 2.24 9.65 -13.40
CA VAL A 110 1.69 8.42 -12.82
C VAL A 110 2.73 7.31 -12.97
N PRO A 111 3.13 6.61 -11.88
CA PRO A 111 4.09 5.52 -11.96
C PRO A 111 3.55 4.39 -12.82
N ARG A 112 4.44 3.56 -13.38
CA ARG A 112 4.00 2.34 -14.08
C ARG A 112 3.31 1.43 -13.07
N TYR A 113 2.09 0.99 -13.36
CA TYR A 113 1.29 0.21 -12.42
C TYR A 113 0.48 -0.91 -13.07
N TRP A 114 0.06 -1.85 -12.24
CA TRP A 114 -0.90 -2.91 -12.55
C TRP A 114 -1.96 -2.95 -11.45
N LYS A 115 -3.22 -3.16 -11.83
CA LYS A 115 -4.33 -3.25 -10.88
C LYS A 115 -5.13 -4.53 -11.02
N ARG A 116 -5.66 -5.02 -9.91
CA ARG A 116 -6.65 -6.09 -9.85
C ARG A 116 -7.76 -5.67 -8.91
N VAL A 117 -8.97 -5.62 -9.45
CA VAL A 117 -10.18 -5.22 -8.73
C VAL A 117 -11.00 -6.46 -8.38
N GLY A 118 -11.65 -6.47 -7.22
CA GLY A 118 -12.57 -7.52 -6.78
C GLY A 118 -12.12 -8.24 -5.51
N ASP A 119 -13.10 -8.82 -4.81
CA ASP A 119 -12.90 -9.53 -3.54
C ASP A 119 -12.33 -10.93 -3.78
N ILE A 120 -10.99 -10.97 -3.88
CA ILE A 120 -10.21 -12.20 -3.99
C ILE A 120 -9.12 -12.22 -2.92
N PRO A 121 -8.70 -13.40 -2.44
CA PRO A 121 -7.60 -13.50 -1.47
C PRO A 121 -6.34 -12.78 -1.97
N LEU A 122 -5.59 -12.13 -1.06
CA LEU A 122 -4.43 -11.31 -1.41
C LEU A 122 -3.37 -12.11 -2.21
N VAL A 123 -3.13 -13.37 -1.83
CA VAL A 123 -2.23 -14.28 -2.56
C VAL A 123 -2.68 -14.45 -4.02
N ALA A 124 -3.96 -14.74 -4.25
CA ALA A 124 -4.50 -14.89 -5.60
C ALA A 124 -4.44 -13.56 -6.38
N GLY A 125 -4.69 -12.43 -5.73
CA GLY A 125 -4.53 -11.10 -6.34
C GLY A 125 -3.10 -10.85 -6.81
N LEU A 126 -2.12 -11.17 -5.96
CA LEU A 126 -0.70 -11.05 -6.28
C LEU A 126 -0.25 -12.00 -7.39
N GLU A 127 -0.73 -13.24 -7.40
CA GLU A 127 -0.47 -14.20 -8.49
C GLU A 127 -0.99 -13.71 -9.83
N ASN A 128 -2.14 -13.02 -9.86
CA ASN A 128 -2.66 -12.40 -11.08
C ASN A 128 -1.76 -11.25 -11.54
N LEU A 129 -1.34 -10.36 -10.63
CA LEU A 129 -0.45 -9.24 -10.97
C LEU A 129 0.93 -9.74 -11.45
N ALA A 130 1.47 -10.79 -10.83
CA ALA A 130 2.78 -11.37 -11.17
C ALA A 130 2.89 -11.84 -12.63
N ARG A 131 1.77 -12.23 -13.27
CA ARG A 131 1.74 -12.63 -14.69
C ARG A 131 2.21 -11.51 -15.63
N SER A 132 1.98 -10.26 -15.26
CA SER A 132 2.30 -9.08 -16.06
C SER A 132 3.37 -8.19 -15.42
N ALA A 133 3.67 -8.42 -14.13
CA ALA A 133 4.64 -7.69 -13.33
C ALA A 133 5.49 -8.67 -12.49
N PRO A 134 6.53 -9.30 -13.07
CA PRO A 134 7.34 -10.30 -12.37
C PRO A 134 7.96 -9.81 -11.03
N SER A 135 8.20 -8.50 -10.90
CA SER A 135 8.66 -7.87 -9.65
C SER A 135 7.74 -8.16 -8.45
N VAL A 136 6.46 -8.48 -8.68
CA VAL A 136 5.47 -8.82 -7.66
C VAL A 136 5.81 -10.13 -6.93
N ASP A 137 6.58 -11.04 -7.56
CA ASP A 137 6.93 -12.34 -6.97
C ASP A 137 7.64 -12.22 -5.62
N ARG A 138 8.33 -11.11 -5.35
CA ARG A 138 8.96 -10.85 -4.05
C ARG A 138 7.94 -10.79 -2.91
N TYR A 139 6.73 -10.29 -3.14
CA TYR A 139 5.67 -10.22 -2.14
C TYR A 139 5.06 -11.61 -1.92
N LEU A 140 4.87 -12.39 -3.00
CA LEU A 140 4.42 -13.78 -2.91
C LEU A 140 5.40 -14.65 -2.13
N LYS A 141 6.70 -14.48 -2.38
CA LYS A 141 7.75 -15.19 -1.64
C LYS A 141 7.69 -14.88 -0.15
N LYS A 142 7.60 -13.60 0.24
CA LYS A 142 7.47 -13.19 1.64
C LYS A 142 6.21 -13.74 2.31
N LEU A 143 5.07 -13.71 1.63
CA LEU A 143 3.83 -14.31 2.16
C LEU A 143 4.02 -15.80 2.41
N ARG A 144 4.52 -16.53 1.40
CA ARG A 144 4.74 -18.00 1.43
C ARG A 144 5.73 -18.40 2.51
N GLU A 145 6.83 -17.68 2.67
CA GLU A 145 7.83 -17.94 3.72
C GLU A 145 7.21 -17.86 5.13
N GLY A 146 6.30 -16.92 5.38
CA GLY A 146 5.58 -16.82 6.65
C GLY A 146 4.62 -17.97 6.95
N PHE A 147 4.27 -18.81 5.98
CA PHE A 147 3.48 -20.03 6.22
C PHE A 147 4.33 -21.21 6.71
N PHE A 148 5.65 -21.21 6.47
CA PHE A 148 6.54 -22.32 6.82
C PHE A 148 7.20 -22.20 8.20
N THR A 149 7.03 -21.08 8.90
CA THR A 149 7.63 -20.82 10.22
C THR A 149 6.67 -21.00 11.39
N LYS A 150 5.67 -21.87 11.26
CA LYS A 150 4.75 -22.25 12.34
C LYS A 150 5.02 -23.66 12.85
#